data_AF-A0A370NQ79-F1
#
_entry.id   AF-A0A370NQ79-F1
#
_cell.length_a   1.000
_cell.length_b   1.000
_cell.length_c   1.000
_cell.angle_alpha   90.00
_cell.angle_beta   90.00
_cell.angle_gamma   90.00
#
_symmetry.space_group_name_H-M   'P 1'
#
loop_
_entity.id
_entity.type
_entity.pdbx_description
1 polymer ?
#
loop_
_entity_poly.entity_id
_entity_poly.type
_entity_poly.pdbx_seq_one_letter_code
_entity_poly.pdbx_strand_id
1 'polypeptide(L)'
;MAERQRGGPRERKGSTWLVLEGELTEPVAGVSGFSIHVFPVSEPCVGQAEIPSVGSFIRTKPVMDGVVELSEREFDFVVTLVAAGRIASCSVAFQPPRYRRALIARVSFSSDPPTPEDET
;
A
#
# COMPACT_ATOMS: atom_id res chain seq x y z
N MET A 1 0.14 -35.57 -13.11
CA MET A 1 0.01 -34.29 -13.83
C MET A 1 -1.00 -33.46 -13.06
N ALA A 2 -0.56 -32.56 -12.18
CA ALA A 2 -1.46 -31.74 -11.37
C ALA A 2 -1.68 -30.39 -12.07
N GLU A 3 -2.93 -30.12 -12.43
CA GLU A 3 -3.37 -28.91 -13.11
C GLU A 3 -3.23 -27.72 -12.16
N ARG A 4 -2.36 -26.77 -12.52
CA ARG A 4 -2.24 -25.49 -11.80
C ARG A 4 -3.54 -24.72 -12.00
N GLN A 5 -4.37 -24.69 -10.97
CA GLN A 5 -5.59 -23.88 -10.93
C GLN A 5 -5.20 -22.41 -11.15
N ARG A 6 -5.52 -21.89 -12.33
CA ARG A 6 -5.36 -20.47 -12.66
C ARG A 6 -6.36 -19.71 -11.80
N GLY A 7 -5.86 -18.80 -10.97
CA GLY A 7 -6.66 -18.01 -10.03
C GLY A 7 -7.91 -17.48 -10.70
N GLY A 8 -9.06 -17.83 -10.13
CA GLY A 8 -10.37 -17.39 -10.60
C GLY A 8 -10.51 -15.86 -10.55
N PRO A 9 -11.58 -15.31 -11.16
CA PRO A 9 -11.82 -13.88 -11.13
C PRO A 9 -11.89 -13.43 -9.67
N ARG A 10 -11.00 -12.51 -9.27
CA ARG A 10 -11.05 -11.87 -7.95
C ARG A 10 -12.43 -11.21 -7.82
N GLU A 11 -13.26 -11.78 -6.96
CA GLU A 11 -14.60 -11.29 -6.69
C GLU A 11 -14.51 -9.82 -6.28
N ARG A 12 -15.10 -8.91 -7.06
CA ARG A 12 -15.23 -7.50 -6.64
C ARG A 12 -16.36 -7.43 -5.62
N LYS A 13 -16.06 -7.76 -4.37
CA LYS A 13 -16.85 -7.22 -3.26
C LYS A 13 -16.73 -5.70 -3.34
N GLY A 14 -17.87 -5.01 -3.35
CA GLY A 14 -17.91 -3.55 -3.25
C GLY A 14 -17.49 -3.12 -1.86
N SER A 15 -16.20 -3.23 -1.55
CA SER A 15 -15.60 -2.77 -0.30
C SER A 15 -15.26 -1.30 -0.46
N THR A 16 -15.60 -0.48 0.53
CA THR A 16 -15.04 0.87 0.66
C THR A 16 -13.51 0.77 0.63
N TRP A 17 -12.84 1.70 -0.05
CA TRP A 17 -11.38 1.76 -0.10
C TRP A 17 -10.91 3.17 0.21
N LEU A 18 -9.68 3.28 0.70
CA LEU A 18 -9.00 4.55 0.89
C LEU A 18 -7.99 4.77 -0.24
N VAL A 19 -7.77 6.03 -0.60
CA VAL A 19 -6.70 6.42 -1.53
C VAL A 19 -5.78 7.37 -0.78
N LEU A 20 -4.52 6.98 -0.63
CA LEU A 20 -3.46 7.87 -0.19
C LEU A 20 -2.79 8.43 -1.42
N GLU A 21 -2.95 9.73 -1.65
CA GLU A 21 -2.33 10.42 -2.77
C GLU A 21 -1.52 11.61 -2.28
N GLY A 22 -0.48 11.93 -3.03
CA GLY A 22 0.39 13.06 -2.73
C GLY A 22 1.47 13.26 -3.78
N GLU A 23 2.13 14.41 -3.68
CA GLU A 23 3.29 14.76 -4.50
C GLU A 23 4.57 14.50 -3.71
N LEU A 24 5.61 14.07 -4.42
CA LEU A 24 6.94 14.00 -3.82
C LEU A 24 7.51 15.41 -3.76
N THR A 25 8.12 15.77 -2.64
CA THR A 25 8.83 17.05 -2.47
C THR A 25 9.93 17.22 -3.50
N GLU A 26 10.62 16.12 -3.84
CA GLU A 26 11.62 16.05 -4.90
C GLU A 26 11.30 14.91 -5.87
N PRO A 27 11.20 15.18 -7.19
CA PRO A 27 10.99 14.13 -8.17
C PRO A 27 12.17 13.16 -8.26
N VAL A 28 11.93 11.86 -8.09
CA VAL A 28 12.97 10.82 -8.16
C VAL A 28 12.82 10.02 -9.45
N ALA A 29 13.85 10.01 -10.29
CA ALA A 29 13.90 9.20 -11.52
C ALA A 29 12.68 9.37 -12.45
N GLY A 30 12.05 10.55 -12.48
CA GLY A 30 10.86 10.85 -13.28
C GLY A 30 9.53 10.42 -12.62
N VAL A 31 9.55 10.15 -11.32
CA VAL A 31 8.36 10.01 -10.46
C VAL A 31 8.14 11.33 -9.73
N SER A 32 6.94 11.90 -9.81
CA SER A 32 6.61 13.17 -9.15
C SER A 32 5.55 13.06 -8.05
N GLY A 33 4.92 11.89 -7.90
CA GLY A 33 3.88 11.68 -6.91
C GLY A 33 3.54 10.22 -6.71
N PHE A 34 2.61 9.96 -5.80
CA PHE A 34 2.14 8.63 -5.45
C PHE A 34 0.61 8.58 -5.32
N SER A 35 0.06 7.40 -5.56
CA SER A 35 -1.34 7.03 -5.32
C SER A 35 -1.35 5.59 -4.82
N ILE A 36 -1.71 5.38 -3.57
CA ILE A 36 -1.74 4.06 -2.94
C ILE A 36 -3.18 3.76 -2.53
N HIS A 37 -3.75 2.75 -3.16
CA HIS A 37 -5.09 2.28 -2.86
C HIS A 37 -5.05 1.26 -1.72
N VAL A 38 -5.78 1.51 -0.65
CA VAL A 38 -5.85 0.63 0.52
C VAL A 38 -7.22 -0.02 0.56
N PHE A 39 -7.24 -1.35 0.55
CA PHE A 39 -8.47 -2.14 0.56
C PHE A 39 -8.53 -3.05 1.78
N PRO A 40 -9.73 -3.26 2.36
CA PRO A 40 -9.96 -4.31 3.32
C PRO A 40 -10.03 -5.67 2.62
N VAL A 41 -9.39 -6.67 3.21
CA VAL A 41 -9.49 -8.08 2.82
C VAL A 41 -9.79 -8.94 4.05
N SER A 42 -10.66 -9.94 3.89
CA SER A 42 -11.10 -10.78 5.01
C SER A 42 -9.95 -11.66 5.54
N GLU A 43 -9.03 -12.08 4.67
CA GLU A 43 -7.80 -12.77 5.03
C GLU A 43 -6.63 -12.08 4.31
N PRO A 44 -5.91 -11.15 4.99
CA PRO A 44 -4.73 -10.54 4.40
C PRO A 44 -3.68 -11.61 4.14
N CYS A 45 -3.50 -11.93 2.87
CA CYS A 45 -2.42 -12.80 2.45
C CYS A 45 -1.13 -11.99 2.54
N VAL A 46 -0.41 -12.12 3.66
CA VAL A 46 1.03 -11.85 3.68
C VAL A 46 1.63 -12.78 2.63
N GLY A 47 1.93 -12.24 1.44
CA GLY A 47 2.12 -13.07 0.25
C GLY A 47 3.10 -14.22 0.48
N GLN A 48 2.85 -15.39 -0.12
CA GLN A 48 3.79 -16.52 -0.16
C GLN A 48 5.04 -16.23 -1.02
N ALA A 49 5.42 -14.96 -1.13
CA ALA A 49 6.70 -14.57 -1.66
C ALA A 49 7.76 -14.85 -0.59
N GLU A 50 9.01 -15.03 -1.03
CA GLU A 50 10.18 -15.16 -0.17
C GLU A 50 10.30 -14.02 0.86
N ILE A 51 9.59 -12.90 0.64
CA ILE A 51 9.49 -11.77 1.54
C ILE A 51 8.01 -11.43 1.80
N PRO A 52 7.57 -11.35 3.08
CA PRO A 52 6.22 -10.91 3.41
C PRO A 52 5.96 -9.50 2.86
N SER A 53 4.82 -9.33 2.20
CA SER A 53 4.40 -8.02 1.66
C SER A 53 2.92 -7.80 1.95
N VAL A 54 2.58 -6.54 2.20
CA VAL A 54 1.20 -6.07 2.42
C VAL A 54 0.61 -5.42 1.17
N GLY A 55 1.41 -5.32 0.10
CA GLY A 55 1.00 -4.65 -1.12
C GLY A 55 2.04 -4.68 -2.23
N SER A 56 1.72 -4.03 -3.35
CA SER A 56 2.65 -3.88 -4.47
C SER A 56 2.37 -2.63 -5.29
N PHE A 57 3.42 -2.06 -5.86
CA PHE A 57 3.31 -1.06 -6.91
C PHE A 57 3.00 -1.73 -8.26
N ILE A 58 1.94 -1.27 -8.89
CA ILE A 58 1.46 -1.72 -10.19
C ILE A 58 2.10 -0.89 -11.31
N ARG A 59 2.37 0.39 -11.03
CA ARG A 59 3.03 1.32 -11.94
C ARG A 59 3.90 2.26 -11.13
N THR A 60 5.06 2.63 -11.66
CA THR A 60 5.99 3.50 -10.95
C THR A 60 6.18 4.86 -11.60
N LYS A 61 5.83 5.05 -12.88
CA LYS A 61 5.98 6.33 -13.59
C LYS A 61 4.71 6.73 -14.32
N PRO A 62 4.40 8.03 -14.43
CA PRO A 62 5.05 9.16 -13.75
C PRO A 62 4.64 9.31 -12.27
N VAL A 63 3.60 8.57 -11.87
CA VAL A 63 3.10 8.47 -10.49
C VAL A 63 3.29 7.02 -10.03
N MET A 64 3.74 6.86 -8.79
CA MET A 64 3.81 5.55 -8.12
C MET A 64 2.41 5.11 -7.70
N ASP A 65 1.86 4.18 -8.46
CA ASP A 65 0.52 3.62 -8.27
C ASP A 65 0.63 2.25 -7.60
N GLY A 66 0.11 2.15 -6.39
CA GLY A 66 0.24 0.97 -5.53
C GLY A 66 -1.07 0.52 -4.94
N VAL A 67 -1.07 -0.73 -4.50
CA VAL A 67 -2.19 -1.35 -3.79
C VAL A 67 -1.67 -1.96 -2.50
N VAL A 68 -2.39 -1.74 -1.41
CA VAL A 68 -2.13 -2.28 -0.09
C VAL A 68 -3.41 -2.95 0.42
N GLU A 69 -3.23 -4.14 0.99
CA GLU A 69 -4.31 -4.94 1.56
C GLU A 69 -4.15 -4.92 3.09
N LEU A 70 -5.20 -4.51 3.78
CA LEU A 70 -5.28 -4.55 5.25
C LEU A 70 -6.38 -5.52 5.67
N SER A 71 -6.31 -6.07 6.87
CA SER A 71 -7.49 -6.74 7.43
C SER A 71 -8.65 -5.76 7.56
N GLU A 72 -9.89 -6.26 7.51
CA GLU A 72 -11.10 -5.44 7.71
C GLU A 72 -11.01 -4.60 9.00
N ARG A 73 -10.49 -5.19 10.09
CA ARG A 73 -10.32 -4.49 11.38
C ARG A 73 -9.30 -3.35 11.33
N GLU A 74 -8.15 -3.58 10.70
CA GLU A 74 -7.13 -2.54 10.53
C GLU A 74 -7.64 -1.42 9.63
N PHE A 75 -8.34 -1.77 8.56
CA PHE A 75 -8.94 -0.81 7.64
C PHE A 75 -9.96 0.08 8.35
N ASP A 76 -10.90 -0.49 9.09
CA ASP A 76 -11.92 0.28 9.83
C ASP A 76 -11.29 1.20 10.88
N PHE A 77 -10.21 0.74 11.53
CA PHE A 77 -9.46 1.56 12.47
C PHE A 77 -8.80 2.75 11.78
N VAL A 78 -8.13 2.54 10.64
CA VAL A 78 -7.53 3.61 9.84
C VAL A 78 -8.60 4.59 9.35
N VAL A 79 -9.72 4.10 8.80
CA VAL A 79 -10.85 4.93 8.38
C VAL A 79 -11.36 5.80 9.53
N THR A 80 -11.48 5.24 10.73
CA THR A 80 -11.90 5.97 11.93
C THR A 80 -10.91 7.09 12.28
N LEU A 81 -9.60 6.80 12.24
CA LEU A 81 -8.57 7.79 12.50
C LEU A 81 -8.56 8.91 11.44
N VAL A 82 -8.73 8.57 10.16
CA VAL A 82 -8.85 9.55 9.06
C VAL A 82 -10.08 10.43 9.29
N ALA A 83 -11.24 9.84 9.53
CA ALA A 83 -12.49 10.57 9.74
C ALA A 83 -12.43 11.50 10.96
N ALA A 84 -11.68 11.11 12.00
CA ALA A 84 -11.44 11.92 13.19
C ALA A 84 -10.36 13.00 13.01
N GLY A 85 -9.70 13.08 11.85
CA GLY A 85 -8.58 13.99 11.60
C GLY A 85 -7.36 13.69 12.48
N ARG A 86 -7.14 12.42 12.82
CA ARG A 86 -6.11 11.96 13.78
C ARG A 86 -4.88 11.34 13.13
N ILE A 87 -4.79 11.33 11.80
CA ILE A 87 -3.58 10.90 11.11
C ILE A 87 -2.76 12.13 10.76
N ALA A 88 -1.54 12.21 11.30
CA ALA A 88 -0.59 13.27 11.02
C ALA A 88 0.47 12.84 10.00
N SER A 89 0.78 11.54 9.93
CA SER A 89 1.78 11.01 9.00
C SER A 89 1.47 9.58 8.54
N CYS A 90 2.00 9.22 7.38
CA CYS A 90 1.98 7.88 6.84
C CYS A 90 3.37 7.54 6.29
N SER A 91 3.90 6.37 6.63
CA SER A 91 5.16 5.85 6.09
C SER A 91 4.94 4.56 5.32
N VAL A 92 5.66 4.42 4.20
CA VAL A 92 5.55 3.27 3.30
C VAL A 92 6.94 2.75 3.02
N ALA A 93 7.21 1.53 3.45
CA ALA A 93 8.45 0.84 3.15
C ALA A 93 8.22 -0.16 2.01
N PHE A 94 9.04 -0.07 0.97
CA PHE A 94 8.94 -0.94 -0.20
C PHE A 94 10.32 -1.43 -0.63
N GLN A 95 10.32 -2.55 -1.33
CA GLN A 95 11.54 -3.13 -1.84
C GLN A 95 12.06 -2.36 -3.06
N PRO A 96 13.40 -2.32 -3.26
CA PRO A 96 13.98 -1.83 -4.50
C PRO A 96 13.27 -2.46 -5.71
N PRO A 97 12.73 -1.66 -6.65
CA PRO A 97 11.97 -2.18 -7.77
C PRO A 97 12.83 -3.13 -8.62
N ARG A 98 12.47 -4.42 -8.68
CA ARG A 98 13.08 -5.38 -9.62
C ARG A 98 12.11 -5.61 -10.76
N TYR A 99 12.55 -5.40 -12.01
CA TYR A 99 11.76 -5.65 -13.22
C TYR A 99 10.37 -4.98 -13.26
N ARG A 100 10.28 -3.71 -12.81
CA ARG A 100 9.02 -2.91 -12.76
C ARG A 100 7.97 -3.41 -11.76
N ARG A 101 8.36 -4.24 -10.79
CA ARG A 101 7.52 -4.58 -9.64
C ARG A 101 8.28 -4.22 -8.37
N ALA A 102 7.60 -3.53 -7.47
CA ALA A 102 8.11 -3.24 -6.13
C ALA A 102 7.05 -3.69 -5.13
N LEU A 103 7.44 -4.54 -4.19
CA LEU A 103 6.57 -4.99 -3.12
C LEU A 103 6.57 -3.97 -2.00
N ILE A 104 5.40 -3.65 -1.47
CA ILE A 104 5.24 -2.82 -0.28
C ILE A 104 5.35 -3.77 0.91
N ALA A 105 6.44 -3.63 1.65
CA ALA A 105 6.74 -4.46 2.82
C ALA A 105 5.93 -3.99 4.04
N ARG A 106 5.73 -2.69 4.18
CA ARG A 106 5.02 -2.09 5.32
C ARG A 106 4.34 -0.80 4.93
N VAL A 107 3.16 -0.58 5.52
CA VAL A 107 2.53 0.74 5.65
C VAL A 107 2.29 1.00 7.13
N SER A 108 2.53 2.23 7.57
CA SER A 108 2.28 2.67 8.94
C SER A 108 1.57 4.01 8.93
N PHE A 109 0.58 4.16 9.79
CA PHE A 109 -0.14 5.40 10.02
C PHE A 109 0.15 5.88 11.43
N SER A 110 0.42 7.17 11.61
CA SER A 110 0.69 7.75 12.92
C SER A 110 -0.11 9.02 13.15
N SER A 111 -0.48 9.25 14.41
CA SER A 111 -1.02 10.52 14.88
C SER A 111 0.06 11.55 15.20
N ASP A 112 1.31 11.11 15.24
CA ASP A 112 2.47 11.98 15.48
C ASP A 112 3.00 12.52 14.14
N PRO A 113 3.43 13.78 14.10
CA PRO A 113 4.11 14.33 12.92
C PRO A 113 5.40 13.52 12.66
N PRO A 114 5.85 13.43 11.40
CA PRO A 114 7.08 12.72 11.09
C PRO A 114 8.25 13.40 11.83
N THR A 115 9.09 12.62 12.51
CA THR A 115 10.30 13.17 13.11
C THR A 115 11.38 13.30 12.04
N PRO A 116 12.34 14.25 12.15
CA PRO A 116 13.39 14.43 11.14
C PRO A 116 14.29 13.20 10.93
N GLU A 117 14.23 12.21 11.82
CA GLU A 117 15.00 10.97 11.75
C GLU A 117 14.36 9.92 10.81
N ASP A 118 13.10 10.13 10.40
CA ASP A 118 12.37 9.23 9.51
C ASP A 118 12.74 9.40 8.01
N GLU A 119 13.62 10.35 7.67
CA GLU A 119 14.06 10.67 6.30
C GLU A 119 15.34 9.95 5.82
N THR A 120 15.90 9.02 6.61
CA THR A 120 17.17 8.32 6.30
C THR A 120 17.02 6.89 5.79
#